data_AF-A0A2T1LQN2-F1
#
_entry.id   AF-A0A2T1LQN2-F1
#
_cell.length_a   1.000
_cell.length_b   1.000
_cell.length_c   1.000
_cell.angle_alpha   90.00
_cell.angle_beta   90.00
_cell.angle_gamma   90.00
#
_symmetry.space_group_name_H-M   'P 1'
#
loop_
_entity.id
_entity.type
_entity.pdbx_description
1 polymer ?
#
loop_
_entity_poly.entity_id
_entity_poly.type
_entity_poly.pdbx_seq_one_letter_code
_entity_poly.pdbx_strand_id
1 'polypeptide(L)'
;MNTKEHFPAGDMVLPWASLACGAKNAIGIDPDNLILNSLWLELYSATQLAETYGKIWHSIVWIRTKTATKKRVAATLNRIAFSINQHLEGAIELFNEFCDSQAEAGIDPAQMPPEFFELKRNIYLAQKGLKEFHREEIESCQLHFWEDI
;
A
#
# COMPACT_ATOMS: atom_id res chain seq x y z
N MET A 1 -21.23 -26.91 -6.20
CA MET A 1 -20.05 -26.34 -5.52
C MET A 1 -20.44 -25.00 -4.92
N ASN A 2 -20.29 -24.86 -3.60
CA ASN A 2 -20.68 -23.68 -2.85
C ASN A 2 -19.65 -22.57 -3.10
N THR A 3 -19.83 -21.77 -4.16
CA THR A 3 -19.02 -20.57 -4.39
C THR A 3 -19.46 -19.52 -3.38
N LYS A 4 -18.83 -19.50 -2.20
CA LYS A 4 -18.96 -18.33 -1.31
C LYS A 4 -18.65 -17.10 -2.17
N GLU A 5 -19.60 -16.17 -2.30
CA GLU A 5 -19.32 -14.87 -2.90
C GLU A 5 -18.19 -14.25 -2.06
N HIS A 6 -16.98 -14.21 -2.61
CA HIS A 6 -15.87 -13.49 -1.99
C HIS A 6 -16.14 -12.00 -2.23
N PHE A 7 -16.44 -11.30 -1.14
CA PHE A 7 -16.58 -9.86 -1.14
C PHE A 7 -15.23 -9.26 -0.79
N PRO A 8 -14.85 -8.12 -1.41
CA PRO A 8 -13.66 -7.40 -0.98
C PRO A 8 -13.79 -7.01 0.50
N ALA A 9 -12.65 -6.96 1.17
CA ALA A 9 -12.53 -6.96 2.62
C ALA A 9 -13.09 -5.71 3.31
N GLY A 10 -13.38 -4.65 2.54
CA GLY A 10 -13.92 -3.40 3.04
C GLY A 10 -13.10 -2.22 2.52
N ASP A 11 -13.36 -1.04 3.07
CA ASP A 11 -12.62 0.18 2.71
C ASP A 11 -11.17 0.16 3.26
N MET A 12 -10.25 0.80 2.54
CA MET A 12 -8.81 0.84 2.82
C MET A 12 -8.39 2.03 3.72
N VAL A 13 -9.24 2.47 4.65
CA VAL A 13 -8.99 3.68 5.46
C VAL A 13 -7.69 3.60 6.24
N LEU A 14 -7.40 2.46 6.89
CA LEU A 14 -6.21 2.32 7.74
C LEU A 14 -4.91 2.22 6.92
N PRO A 15 -4.81 1.38 5.86
CA PRO A 15 -3.68 1.44 4.94
C PRO A 15 -3.49 2.84 4.33
N TRP A 16 -4.57 3.48 3.86
CA TRP A 16 -4.51 4.83 3.28
C TRP A 16 -3.90 5.85 4.25
N ALA A 17 -4.41 5.92 5.48
CA ALA A 17 -3.93 6.88 6.47
C ALA A 17 -2.44 6.66 6.79
N SER A 18 -2.03 5.39 6.91
CA SER A 18 -0.64 5.02 7.19
C SER A 18 0.28 5.41 6.02
N LEU A 19 -0.12 5.11 4.77
CA LEU A 19 0.63 5.48 3.57
C LEU A 19 0.76 7.01 3.44
N ALA A 20 -0.32 7.76 3.67
CA ALA A 20 -0.32 9.21 3.59
C ALA A 20 0.60 9.86 4.63
N CYS A 21 0.55 9.38 5.88
CA CYS A 21 1.45 9.80 6.94
C CYS A 21 2.90 9.42 6.63
N GLY A 22 3.14 8.21 6.13
CA GLY A 22 4.46 7.75 5.69
C GLY A 22 5.06 8.66 4.63
N ALA A 23 4.32 8.97 3.58
CA ALA A 23 4.77 9.89 2.53
C ALA A 23 5.15 11.27 3.11
N LYS A 24 4.29 11.86 3.95
CA LYS A 24 4.59 13.14 4.60
C LYS A 24 5.89 13.11 5.41
N ASN A 25 6.15 12.01 6.11
CA ASN A 25 7.35 11.88 6.93
C ASN A 25 8.61 11.66 6.10
N ALA A 26 8.54 10.92 4.98
CA ALA A 26 9.68 10.69 4.09
C ALA A 26 10.33 12.00 3.61
N ILE A 27 9.53 12.95 3.14
CA ILE A 27 10.02 14.25 2.69
C ILE A 27 10.45 15.17 3.86
N GLY A 28 9.97 14.89 5.08
CA GLY A 28 10.32 15.65 6.28
C GLY A 28 11.69 15.31 6.87
N ILE A 29 12.29 14.18 6.49
CA ILE A 29 13.60 13.75 6.99
C ILE A 29 14.72 14.55 6.33
N ASP A 30 14.78 14.53 4.99
CA ASP A 30 15.71 15.31 4.18
C ASP A 30 15.13 15.49 2.76
N PRO A 31 14.61 16.68 2.42
CA PRO A 31 13.99 16.95 1.12
C PRO A 31 14.93 16.85 -0.07
N ASP A 32 16.24 17.00 0.14
CA ASP A 32 17.24 16.98 -0.94
C ASP A 32 17.76 15.56 -1.22
N ASN A 33 17.40 14.59 -0.37
CA ASN A 33 17.81 13.20 -0.52
C ASN A 33 16.99 12.48 -1.59
N LEU A 34 17.66 11.97 -2.62
CA LEU A 34 17.01 11.30 -3.76
C LEU A 34 16.31 9.99 -3.40
N ILE A 35 16.84 9.22 -2.42
CA ILE A 35 16.21 7.97 -1.96
C ILE A 35 14.91 8.31 -1.24
N LEU A 36 14.92 9.30 -0.35
CA LEU A 36 13.72 9.75 0.37
C LEU A 36 12.66 10.35 -0.57
N ASN A 37 13.08 11.06 -1.62
CA ASN A 37 12.17 11.55 -2.65
C ASN A 37 11.53 10.41 -3.46
N SER A 38 12.30 9.36 -3.78
CA SER A 38 11.79 8.17 -4.45
C SER A 38 10.84 7.40 -3.53
N LEU A 39 11.19 7.26 -2.26
CA LEU A 39 10.36 6.64 -1.23
C LEU A 39 9.04 7.40 -1.04
N TRP A 40 9.09 8.73 -1.01
CA TRP A 40 7.91 9.58 -0.99
C TRP A 40 7.01 9.31 -2.19
N LEU A 41 7.57 9.21 -3.39
CA LEU A 41 6.80 8.97 -4.62
C LEU A 41 6.07 7.62 -4.58
N GLU A 42 6.74 6.57 -4.11
CA GLU A 42 6.13 5.24 -3.95
C GLU A 42 4.98 5.28 -2.94
N LEU A 43 5.19 5.85 -1.75
CA LEU A 43 4.17 5.97 -0.71
C LEU A 43 3.01 6.87 -1.14
N TYR A 44 3.29 7.96 -1.85
CA TYR A 44 2.27 8.85 -2.39
C TYR A 44 1.42 8.15 -3.45
N SER A 45 2.06 7.42 -4.38
CA SER A 45 1.35 6.65 -5.41
C SER A 45 0.44 5.57 -4.79
N ALA A 46 0.96 4.83 -3.81
CA ALA A 46 0.17 3.88 -3.02
C ALA A 46 -1.02 4.56 -2.32
N THR A 47 -0.83 5.76 -1.78
CA THR A 47 -1.90 6.55 -1.14
C THR A 47 -3.01 6.92 -2.13
N GLN A 48 -2.66 7.42 -3.32
CA GLN A 48 -3.63 7.79 -4.35
C GLN A 48 -4.43 6.58 -4.84
N LEU A 49 -3.77 5.43 -4.96
CA LEU A 49 -4.43 4.17 -5.30
C LEU A 49 -5.37 3.71 -4.18
N ALA A 50 -4.97 3.80 -2.91
CA ALA A 50 -5.83 3.46 -1.78
C ALA A 50 -7.08 4.36 -1.69
N GLU A 51 -6.94 5.65 -1.98
CA GLU A 51 -8.10 6.55 -2.10
C GLU A 51 -9.02 6.16 -3.27
N THR A 52 -8.43 5.78 -4.41
CA THR A 52 -9.18 5.32 -5.58
C THR A 52 -9.91 4.01 -5.30
N TYR A 53 -9.27 3.08 -4.59
CA TYR A 53 -9.88 1.86 -4.10
C TYR A 53 -11.15 2.18 -3.29
N GLY A 54 -11.03 3.07 -2.30
CA GLY A 54 -12.17 3.47 -1.45
C GLY A 54 -13.31 4.07 -2.25
N LYS A 55 -13.02 4.95 -3.22
CA LYS A 55 -14.05 5.52 -4.13
C LYS A 55 -14.79 4.45 -4.94
N ILE A 56 -14.06 3.46 -5.46
CA ILE A 56 -14.66 2.36 -6.24
C ILE A 56 -15.47 1.44 -5.33
N TRP A 57 -14.96 1.10 -4.15
CA TRP A 57 -15.66 0.25 -3.19
C TRP A 57 -17.01 0.86 -2.78
N HIS A 58 -17.06 2.17 -2.57
CA HIS A 58 -18.28 2.92 -2.25
C HIS A 58 -19.20 3.19 -3.45
N SER A 59 -18.74 2.95 -4.68
CA SER A 59 -19.55 3.21 -5.89
C SER A 59 -20.71 2.22 -6.08
N ILE A 60 -20.73 1.13 -5.32
CA ILE A 60 -21.78 0.11 -5.41
C ILE A 60 -22.38 -0.26 -4.06
N VAL A 61 -23.68 -0.56 -4.06
CA VAL A 61 -24.37 -1.12 -2.90
C VAL A 61 -24.20 -2.64 -2.94
N TRP A 62 -23.18 -3.17 -2.25
CA TRP A 62 -22.78 -4.59 -2.29
C TRP A 62 -23.92 -5.59 -2.08
N ILE A 63 -24.88 -5.27 -1.21
CA ILE A 63 -26.01 -6.15 -0.89
C ILE A 63 -27.08 -6.17 -2.00
N ARG A 64 -27.24 -5.07 -2.74
CA ARG A 64 -28.32 -4.89 -3.73
C ARG A 64 -27.85 -5.05 -5.18
N THR A 65 -26.55 -5.01 -5.41
CA THR A 65 -25.95 -5.08 -6.74
C THR A 65 -25.98 -6.52 -7.28
N LYS A 66 -26.22 -6.68 -8.58
CA LYS A 66 -26.18 -7.99 -9.26
C LYS A 66 -24.79 -8.63 -9.15
N THR A 67 -24.73 -9.95 -8.96
CA THR A 67 -23.47 -10.72 -8.83
C THR A 67 -22.47 -10.43 -9.96
N ALA A 68 -22.90 -10.33 -11.22
CA ALA A 68 -22.02 -10.01 -12.34
C ALA A 68 -21.33 -8.64 -12.22
N THR A 69 -22.03 -7.63 -11.67
CA THR A 69 -21.42 -6.32 -11.42
C THR A 69 -20.48 -6.37 -10.22
N LYS A 70 -20.86 -7.07 -9.13
CA LYS A 70 -19.96 -7.27 -7.98
C LYS A 70 -18.63 -7.89 -8.41
N LYS A 71 -18.67 -8.95 -9.23
CA LYS A 71 -17.47 -9.63 -9.74
C LYS A 71 -16.56 -8.70 -10.54
N ARG A 72 -17.13 -7.87 -11.43
CA ARG A 72 -16.35 -6.90 -12.21
C ARG A 72 -15.68 -5.85 -11.31
N VAL A 73 -16.43 -5.30 -10.35
CA VAL A 73 -15.90 -4.30 -9.40
C VAL A 73 -14.83 -4.92 -8.52
N ALA A 74 -15.05 -6.13 -8.00
CA ALA A 74 -14.06 -6.86 -7.21
C ALA A 74 -12.76 -7.10 -8.00
N ALA A 75 -12.84 -7.50 -9.27
CA ALA A 75 -11.65 -7.66 -10.10
C ALA A 75 -10.85 -6.35 -10.26
N THR A 76 -11.52 -5.21 -10.38
CA THR A 76 -10.86 -3.90 -10.38
C THR A 76 -10.22 -3.58 -9.04
N LEU A 77 -10.92 -3.81 -7.93
CA LEU A 77 -10.40 -3.58 -6.58
C LEU A 77 -9.17 -4.45 -6.29
N ASN A 78 -9.19 -5.72 -6.69
CA ASN A 78 -8.07 -6.64 -6.52
C ASN A 78 -6.82 -6.16 -7.25
N ARG A 79 -6.97 -5.65 -8.49
CA ARG A 79 -5.86 -5.06 -9.24
C ARG A 79 -5.29 -3.84 -8.54
N ILE A 80 -6.14 -2.98 -8.00
CA ILE A 80 -5.69 -1.80 -7.25
C ILE A 80 -4.98 -2.21 -5.96
N ALA A 81 -5.54 -3.17 -5.20
CA ALA A 81 -4.91 -3.70 -3.99
C ALA A 81 -3.52 -4.28 -4.27
N PHE A 82 -3.39 -5.03 -5.37
CA PHE A 82 -2.11 -5.54 -5.83
C PHE A 82 -1.11 -4.41 -6.17
N SER A 83 -1.52 -3.40 -6.94
CA SER A 83 -0.65 -2.25 -7.25
C SER A 83 -0.24 -1.46 -6.01
N ILE A 84 -1.14 -1.28 -5.03
CA ILE A 84 -0.78 -0.66 -3.74
C ILE A 84 0.31 -1.47 -3.05
N ASN A 85 0.19 -2.80 -3.03
CA ASN A 85 1.21 -3.66 -2.44
C ASN A 85 2.55 -3.55 -3.16
N GLN A 86 2.57 -3.49 -4.50
CA GLN A 86 3.81 -3.32 -5.26
C GLN A 86 4.53 -2.00 -4.92
N HIS A 87 3.80 -0.89 -4.87
CA HIS A 87 4.38 0.40 -4.46
C HIS A 87 4.88 0.36 -3.01
N LEU A 88 4.18 -0.34 -2.11
CA LEU A 88 4.63 -0.49 -0.74
C LEU A 88 5.89 -1.37 -0.63
N GLU A 89 6.01 -2.41 -1.45
CA GLU A 89 7.24 -3.23 -1.53
C GLU A 89 8.42 -2.38 -2.00
N GLY A 90 8.26 -1.59 -3.07
CA GLY A 90 9.27 -0.64 -3.53
C GLY A 90 9.64 0.40 -2.46
N ALA A 91 8.66 0.91 -1.73
CA ALA A 91 8.90 1.80 -0.59
C ALA A 91 9.71 1.12 0.54
N ILE A 92 9.46 -0.16 0.84
CA ILE A 92 10.24 -0.89 1.85
C ILE A 92 11.69 -1.06 1.40
N GLU A 93 11.92 -1.38 0.13
CA GLU A 93 13.26 -1.51 -0.45
C GLU A 93 14.03 -0.19 -0.35
N LEU A 94 13.43 0.92 -0.80
CA LEU A 94 14.03 2.25 -0.71
C LEU A 94 14.29 2.70 0.74
N PHE A 95 13.38 2.37 1.66
CA PHE A 95 13.59 2.66 3.07
C PHE A 95 14.80 1.89 3.65
N ASN A 96 14.96 0.62 3.27
CA ASN A 96 16.13 -0.17 3.67
C ASN A 96 17.41 0.39 3.05
N GLU A 97 17.40 0.75 1.77
CA GLU A 97 18.53 1.39 1.09
C GLU A 97 18.94 2.70 1.78
N PHE A 98 17.95 3.52 2.17
CA PHE A 98 18.21 4.70 2.97
C PHE A 98 18.87 4.35 4.31
N CYS A 99 18.36 3.36 5.04
CA CYS A 99 18.95 2.92 6.31
C CYS A 99 20.41 2.46 6.14
N ASP A 100 20.69 1.70 5.09
CA ASP A 100 22.04 1.22 4.76
C ASP A 100 22.96 2.41 4.47
N SER A 101 22.50 3.40 3.69
CA SER A 101 23.28 4.62 3.40
C SER A 101 23.62 5.42 4.67
N GLN A 102 22.69 5.50 5.64
CA GLN A 102 22.93 6.20 6.91
C GLN A 102 23.94 5.42 7.78
N ALA A 103 23.83 4.09 7.79
CA ALA A 103 24.77 3.24 8.51
C ALA A 103 26.20 3.32 7.93
N GLU A 104 26.34 3.35 6.60
CA GLU A 104 27.63 3.56 5.92
C GLU A 104 28.23 4.94 6.23
N ALA A 105 27.38 5.96 6.38
CA ALA A 105 27.79 7.29 6.82
C ALA A 105 28.13 7.36 8.33
N GLY A 106 27.97 6.27 9.07
CA GLY A 106 28.23 6.19 10.51
C GLY A 106 27.20 6.91 11.38
N ILE A 107 25.99 7.15 10.86
CA ILE A 107 24.89 7.80 11.57
C ILE A 107 24.15 6.74 12.41
N ASP A 108 24.09 6.96 13.72
CA ASP A 108 23.34 6.09 14.62
C ASP A 108 21.83 6.37 14.45
N PRO A 109 20.96 5.34 14.37
CA PRO A 109 19.51 5.54 14.38
C PRO A 109 18.99 6.49 15.47
N ALA A 110 19.63 6.58 16.64
CA ALA A 110 19.27 7.51 17.70
C ALA A 110 19.48 9.00 17.36
N GLN A 111 20.27 9.29 16.32
CA GLN A 111 20.51 10.64 15.80
C GLN A 111 19.51 11.02 14.71
N MET A 112 18.68 10.08 14.26
CA MET A 112 17.68 10.34 13.21
C MET A 112 16.56 11.24 13.72
N PRO A 113 15.98 12.08 12.84
CA PRO A 113 14.87 12.95 13.22
C PRO A 113 13.62 12.13 13.58
N PRO A 114 12.69 12.65 14.39
CA PRO A 114 11.45 11.96 14.76
C PRO A 114 10.65 11.39 13.58
N GLU A 115 10.66 12.10 12.45
CA GLU A 115 10.02 11.74 11.19
C GLU A 115 10.49 10.37 10.68
N PHE A 116 11.75 9.99 10.92
CA PHE A 116 12.27 8.67 10.55
C PHE A 116 11.54 7.53 11.27
N PHE A 117 11.29 7.69 12.57
CA PHE A 117 10.61 6.67 13.36
C PHE A 117 9.13 6.58 13.00
N GLU A 118 8.50 7.73 12.73
CA GLU A 118 7.12 7.75 12.26
C GLU A 118 7.00 7.18 10.83
N LEU A 119 7.94 7.44 9.94
CA LEU A 119 8.01 6.81 8.62
C LEU A 119 8.07 5.29 8.75
N LYS A 120 9.04 4.77 9.51
CA LYS A 120 9.20 3.33 9.77
C LYS A 120 7.91 2.70 10.30
N ARG A 121 7.29 3.34 11.29
CA ARG A 121 6.03 2.89 11.89
C ARG A 121 4.90 2.86 10.86
N ASN A 122 4.77 3.89 10.05
CA ASN A 122 3.69 4.00 9.07
C ASN A 122 3.85 3.01 7.90
N ILE A 123 5.07 2.77 7.42
CA ILE A 123 5.36 1.68 6.46
C ILE A 123 4.93 0.33 7.03
N TYR A 124 5.30 0.04 8.28
CA TYR A 124 4.92 -1.19 8.96
C TYR A 124 3.39 -1.33 9.11
N LEU A 125 2.69 -0.27 9.53
CA LEU A 125 1.24 -0.29 9.70
C LEU A 125 0.50 -0.45 8.38
N ALA A 126 0.96 0.21 7.31
CA ALA A 126 0.41 0.02 5.97
C ALA A 126 0.56 -1.44 5.52
N GLN A 127 1.75 -2.01 5.69
CA GLN A 127 2.03 -3.39 5.28
C GLN A 127 1.18 -4.39 6.07
N LYS A 128 1.09 -4.19 7.39
CA LYS A 128 0.27 -5.00 8.26
C LYS A 128 -1.21 -4.92 7.85
N GLY A 129 -1.74 -3.71 7.61
CA GLY A 129 -3.12 -3.52 7.19
C GLY A 129 -3.44 -4.22 5.88
N LEU A 130 -2.56 -4.12 4.88
CA LEU A 130 -2.74 -4.83 3.61
C LEU A 130 -2.71 -6.35 3.80
N LYS A 131 -1.77 -6.89 4.58
CA LYS A 131 -1.64 -8.33 4.83
C LYS A 131 -2.76 -8.91 5.70
N GLU A 132 -3.32 -8.15 6.63
CA GLU A 132 -4.38 -8.63 7.52
C GLU A 132 -5.75 -8.54 6.87
N PHE A 133 -6.01 -7.46 6.12
CA PHE A 133 -7.36 -7.20 5.60
C PHE A 133 -7.47 -7.46 4.10
N HIS A 134 -6.46 -7.17 3.29
CA HIS A 134 -6.56 -7.18 1.82
C HIS A 134 -5.74 -8.28 1.15
N ARG A 135 -5.24 -9.26 1.91
CA ARG A 135 -4.39 -10.34 1.42
C ARG A 135 -5.02 -11.14 0.29
N GLU A 136 -6.28 -11.55 0.45
CA GLU A 136 -6.97 -12.37 -0.57
C GLU A 136 -7.10 -11.60 -1.90
N GLU A 137 -7.28 -10.28 -1.84
CA GLU A 137 -7.37 -9.42 -3.02
C GLU A 137 -6.01 -9.33 -3.73
N ILE A 138 -4.94 -9.13 -2.98
CA ILE A 138 -3.56 -9.07 -3.49
C ILE A 138 -3.15 -10.41 -4.12
N GLU A 139 -3.38 -11.52 -3.42
CA GLU A 139 -3.01 -12.87 -3.87
C GLU A 139 -3.82 -13.31 -5.10
N SER A 140 -5.08 -12.84 -5.22
CA SER A 140 -5.92 -13.17 -6.38
C SER A 140 -5.32 -12.69 -7.71
N CYS A 141 -4.56 -11.59 -7.71
CA CYS A 141 -3.89 -11.10 -8.92
C CYS A 141 -2.53 -11.78 -9.17
N GLN A 142 -1.83 -12.23 -8.13
CA GLN A 142 -0.58 -12.97 -8.26
C GLN A 142 -0.75 -14.32 -8.97
N LEU A 143 -1.92 -14.95 -8.82
CA LEU A 143 -2.22 -16.26 -9.42
C LEU A 143 -2.64 -16.18 -10.90
N HIS A 144 -3.10 -15.03 -11.39
CA HIS A 144 -3.54 -14.86 -12.79
C HIS A 144 -2.47 -14.28 -13.73
N PHE A 145 -1.35 -13.79 -13.21
CA PHE A 145 -0.23 -13.32 -14.04
C PHE A 145 0.46 -14.43 -14.85
N TRP A 146 0.22 -15.70 -14.50
CA TRP A 146 0.81 -16.88 -15.14
C TRP A 146 -0.09 -17.56 -16.18
N GLU A 147 -1.35 -17.12 -16.34
CA GLU A 147 -2.28 -17.71 -17.31
C GLU A 147 -2.35 -16.94 -18.64
N ASP A 148 -1.71 -15.77 -18.70
CA ASP A 148 -1.71 -14.87 -19.87
C ASP A 148 -0.33 -14.74 -20.57
N ILE A 149 0.62 -15.67 -20.32
CA ILE A 149 1.90 -15.84 -21.05
C ILE A 149 1.92 -17.21 -21.72
#